data_AF-A0A8J5QB79-F1
#
_entry.id   AF-A0A8J5QB79-F1
#
_cell.length_a   1.000
_cell.length_b   1.000
_cell.length_c   1.000
_cell.angle_alpha   90.00
_cell.angle_beta   90.00
_cell.angle_gamma   90.00
#
_symmetry.space_group_name_H-M   'P 1'
#
loop_
_entity.id
_entity.type
_entity.pdbx_description
1 polymer ?
#
loop_
_entity_poly.entity_id
_entity_poly.type
_entity_poly.pdbx_seq_one_letter_code
_entity_poly.pdbx_strand_id
1 'polypeptide(L)'
;MSVARPARNLLGRCIASSRTASVTVPLVPCSQFHSTPPRSKRKSRFRNVTAQELGLIKESGEFTAGMDKYKQDKFADMSKQDLESLKASYTPEQLEAIELGEKAVNPEDMIIQGRLRDDPYKPTYIEDYAVLDPRYDIKPEIEGTPREVQWPDKSEWIDNYGQKMMKITDKKTSDQLTRAMVRALRRVKESQGEDLIDLTEDELKDIEKDPELIKRYIIAEDGPEPTANDKGPEFMTRSQAEKLDEAVDEAWEAELDKIVGFGSQGEVEPSNLELIQDGPAGVDRTYTAEAPDLGKVPGVKGLYKHAVDPEDQGQDDSGKYQEIKRLTGMSLKDIRSLLTKGLVTRWVSNQTRLGKVRSTSVVAIAGNGNGRLGLGMAKSTEAGVAEETAQMLAIRNMKPVRRYENRTIYGNVSAKISGTVVELMARPPGFGLRCPHRIFEMCRAAGIHDIAARMPRSKNPMNSVKAAYQALTNQPDPEQIAIGRGKKLVDVRKVYYGGAVY
;
A
#
# COMPACT_ATOMS: atom_id res chain seq x y z
N MET A 1 48.46 -54.43 6.48
CA MET A 1 49.76 -53.74 6.44
C MET A 1 49.58 -52.36 7.07
N SER A 2 50.12 -52.21 8.28
CA SER A 2 50.33 -50.97 9.07
C SER A 2 51.06 -49.91 8.21
N VAL A 3 50.97 -48.58 8.41
CA VAL A 3 51.51 -47.84 9.58
C VAL A 3 50.82 -46.47 9.78
N ALA A 4 50.63 -46.14 11.05
CA ALA A 4 49.96 -44.98 11.63
C ALA A 4 50.70 -43.63 11.53
N ARG A 5 49.96 -42.53 11.73
CA ARG A 5 50.47 -41.26 12.27
C ARG A 5 49.56 -40.76 13.40
N PRO A 6 50.11 -40.09 14.43
CA PRO A 6 49.48 -39.98 15.74
C PRO A 6 48.66 -38.69 15.94
N ALA A 7 47.69 -38.78 16.85
CA ALA A 7 46.87 -37.70 17.36
C ALA A 7 47.68 -36.71 18.23
N ARG A 8 47.27 -35.42 18.23
CA ARG A 8 47.68 -34.45 19.24
C ARG A 8 46.50 -34.10 20.13
N ASN A 9 46.74 -34.28 21.43
CA ASN A 9 45.82 -34.16 22.56
C ASN A 9 45.20 -32.77 22.70
N LEU A 10 43.88 -32.78 22.87
CA LEU A 10 43.12 -31.83 23.68
C LEU A 10 43.34 -32.21 25.15
N LEU A 11 43.94 -31.31 25.94
CA LEU A 11 43.72 -31.08 27.38
C LEU A 11 44.86 -30.22 27.93
N GLY A 12 44.51 -29.04 28.46
CA GLY A 12 45.47 -28.14 29.08
C GLY A 12 44.89 -26.74 29.32
N ARG A 13 43.74 -26.65 30.00
CA ARG A 13 43.33 -25.42 30.71
C ARG A 13 43.79 -25.54 32.16
N CYS A 14 44.31 -24.43 32.68
CA CYS A 14 44.44 -23.95 34.08
C CYS A 14 45.78 -23.18 34.20
N ILE A 15 45.99 -22.05 34.88
CA ILE A 15 45.25 -20.92 35.49
C ILE A 15 46.36 -20.03 36.12
N ALA A 16 46.12 -18.70 36.21
CA ALA A 16 46.70 -17.69 37.14
C ALA A 16 48.24 -17.46 37.17
N SER A 17 48.72 -16.25 36.84
CA SER A 17 48.79 -15.01 37.66
C SER A 17 49.93 -15.02 38.68
N SER A 18 50.91 -14.12 38.51
CA SER A 18 51.23 -13.07 39.49
C SER A 18 52.56 -12.36 39.17
N ARG A 19 52.58 -11.09 39.58
CA ARG A 19 53.63 -10.08 39.50
C ARG A 19 54.98 -10.56 40.08
N THR A 20 56.10 -10.03 39.61
CA THR A 20 56.96 -9.08 40.35
C THR A 20 58.38 -8.94 39.76
N ALA A 21 58.88 -7.71 39.88
CA ALA A 21 60.27 -7.30 40.08
C ALA A 21 61.31 -7.55 38.96
N SER A 22 61.73 -6.41 38.39
CA SER A 22 62.99 -6.19 37.70
C SER A 22 64.20 -6.65 38.52
N VAL A 23 64.90 -7.67 38.02
CA VAL A 23 66.30 -7.94 38.37
C VAL A 23 67.13 -7.71 37.12
N THR A 24 67.91 -6.64 37.14
CA THR A 24 68.93 -6.31 36.15
C THR A 24 70.10 -7.28 36.30
N VAL A 25 70.20 -8.23 35.38
CA VAL A 25 71.42 -9.02 35.16
C VAL A 25 72.19 -8.36 34.01
N PRO A 26 73.49 -8.04 34.13
CA PRO A 26 74.25 -7.50 33.01
C PRO A 26 74.41 -8.60 31.95
N LEU A 27 73.81 -8.39 30.77
CA LEU A 27 74.05 -9.24 29.63
C LEU A 27 75.51 -9.04 29.18
N VAL A 28 76.33 -10.06 29.41
CA VAL A 28 77.66 -10.21 28.80
C VAL A 28 77.49 -10.16 27.28
N PRO A 29 78.28 -9.37 26.53
CA PRO A 29 78.17 -9.30 25.08
C PRO A 29 78.69 -10.62 24.49
N CYS A 30 77.77 -11.57 24.25
CA CYS A 30 78.07 -12.71 23.41
C CYS A 30 78.28 -12.20 21.98
N SER A 31 79.54 -12.15 21.54
CA SER A 31 79.91 -11.83 20.16
C SER A 31 79.24 -12.82 19.21
N GLN A 32 78.29 -12.35 18.42
CA GLN A 32 77.69 -13.16 17.37
C GLN A 32 78.73 -13.44 16.29
N PHE A 33 79.20 -14.68 16.21
CA PHE A 33 80.12 -15.18 15.18
C PHE A 33 79.43 -15.46 13.83
N HIS A 34 78.38 -14.72 13.49
CA HIS A 34 77.73 -14.76 12.17
C HIS A 34 77.61 -13.34 11.64
N SER A 35 78.41 -12.99 10.62
CA SER A 35 78.22 -11.80 9.81
C SER A 35 77.00 -11.97 8.90
N THR A 36 75.81 -12.01 9.49
CA THR A 36 74.60 -11.76 8.72
C THR A 36 74.59 -10.27 8.40
N PRO A 37 74.52 -9.85 7.12
CA PRO A 37 74.39 -8.44 6.79
C PRO A 37 73.16 -7.89 7.53
N PRO A 38 73.19 -6.64 8.02
CA PRO A 38 72.00 -6.02 8.60
C PRO A 38 70.86 -6.20 7.60
N ARG A 39 69.75 -6.80 8.05
CA ARG A 39 68.57 -6.99 7.21
C ARG A 39 68.28 -5.68 6.50
N SER A 40 68.36 -5.66 5.17
CA SER A 40 67.96 -4.50 4.39
C SER A 40 66.54 -4.12 4.80
N LYS A 41 66.26 -2.80 4.91
CA LYS A 41 64.92 -2.31 5.26
C LYS A 41 63.92 -3.06 4.39
N ARG A 42 63.00 -3.80 5.04
CA ARG A 42 61.97 -4.54 4.31
C ARG A 42 61.21 -3.53 3.46
N LYS A 43 61.14 -3.77 2.15
CA LYS A 43 60.31 -2.96 1.26
C LYS A 43 58.86 -3.02 1.74
N SER A 44 58.13 -1.90 1.62
CA SER A 44 56.70 -1.85 1.92
C SER A 44 55.96 -2.94 1.15
N ARG A 45 54.88 -3.46 1.74
CA ARG A 45 53.99 -4.44 1.09
C ARG A 45 53.33 -3.85 -0.15
N PHE A 46 53.09 -2.55 -0.16
CA PHE A 46 52.41 -1.84 -1.25
C PHE A 46 53.41 -1.18 -2.19
N ARG A 47 53.06 -1.13 -3.48
CA ARG A 47 53.83 -0.42 -4.51
C ARG A 47 53.38 1.03 -4.54
N ASN A 48 54.25 1.94 -4.11
CA ASN A 48 53.94 3.35 -3.90
C ASN A 48 54.17 4.23 -5.16
N VAL A 49 53.93 3.69 -6.36
CA VAL A 49 54.26 4.38 -7.63
C VAL A 49 53.46 5.68 -7.78
N THR A 50 52.15 5.64 -7.50
CA THR A 50 51.27 6.82 -7.53
C THR A 50 51.68 7.86 -6.48
N ALA A 51 52.04 7.43 -5.27
CA ALA A 51 52.53 8.34 -4.23
C ALA A 51 53.89 8.98 -4.57
N GLN A 52 54.73 8.28 -5.35
CA GLN A 52 55.99 8.84 -5.88
C GLN A 52 55.73 9.83 -7.03
N GLU A 53 54.81 9.51 -7.94
CA GLU A 53 54.38 10.41 -9.04
C GLU A 53 53.76 11.72 -8.49
N LEU A 54 52.98 11.62 -7.41
CA LEU A 54 52.43 12.77 -6.69
C LEU A 54 53.46 13.50 -5.82
N GLY A 55 54.71 13.04 -5.77
CA GLY A 55 55.79 13.68 -5.01
C GLY A 55 55.67 13.54 -3.50
N LEU A 56 54.84 12.62 -3.00
CA LEU A 56 54.57 12.44 -1.57
C LEU A 56 55.66 11.61 -0.87
N ILE A 57 56.29 10.69 -1.60
CA ILE A 57 57.31 9.76 -1.08
C ILE A 57 58.57 9.82 -1.95
N LYS A 58 59.75 9.80 -1.32
CA LYS A 58 61.05 9.74 -2.02
C LYS A 58 61.33 8.34 -2.57
N GLU A 59 62.26 8.20 -3.52
CA GLU A 59 62.72 6.89 -4.00
C GLU A 59 63.28 5.98 -2.89
N SER A 60 63.81 6.59 -1.82
CA SER A 60 64.27 5.90 -0.60
C SER A 60 63.14 5.36 0.30
N GLY A 61 61.88 5.70 0.01
CA GLY A 61 60.70 5.31 0.79
C GLY A 61 60.38 6.23 1.97
N GLU A 62 61.07 7.36 2.11
CA GLU A 62 60.81 8.35 3.17
C GLU A 62 59.71 9.34 2.75
N PHE A 63 58.85 9.70 3.71
CA PHE A 63 57.85 10.75 3.52
C PHE A 63 58.51 12.11 3.27
N THR A 64 57.90 12.89 2.38
CA THR A 64 58.34 14.27 2.08
C THR A 64 57.49 15.27 2.83
N ALA A 65 57.94 16.53 2.91
CA ALA A 65 57.10 17.63 3.39
C ALA A 65 55.82 17.85 2.54
N GLY A 66 55.76 17.29 1.33
CA GLY A 66 54.54 17.25 0.51
C GLY A 66 53.47 16.31 1.07
N MET A 67 53.88 15.24 1.77
CA MET A 67 52.98 14.31 2.45
C MET A 67 52.21 14.98 3.58
N ASP A 68 52.90 15.75 4.43
CA ASP A 68 52.28 16.44 5.57
C ASP A 68 51.26 17.49 5.12
N LYS A 69 51.58 18.22 4.04
CA LYS A 69 50.65 19.16 3.40
C LYS A 69 49.44 18.44 2.81
N TYR A 70 49.67 17.34 2.09
CA TYR A 70 48.58 16.56 1.50
C TYR A 70 47.66 15.97 2.58
N LYS A 71 48.24 15.53 3.70
CA LYS A 71 47.52 15.06 4.88
C LYS A 71 46.65 16.17 5.47
N GLN A 72 47.22 17.35 5.72
CA GLN A 72 46.46 18.50 6.23
C GLN A 72 45.35 18.96 5.27
N ASP A 73 45.59 18.95 3.95
CA ASP A 73 44.63 19.43 2.96
C ASP A 73 43.45 18.47 2.71
N LYS A 74 43.68 17.15 2.83
CA LYS A 74 42.68 16.12 2.47
C LYS A 74 42.09 15.35 3.64
N PHE A 75 42.82 15.28 4.76
CA PHE A 75 42.47 14.51 5.94
C PHE A 75 42.79 15.33 7.19
N ALA A 76 42.23 16.54 7.27
CA ALA A 76 42.35 17.40 8.45
C ALA A 76 41.62 16.77 9.64
N ASP A 77 42.17 16.96 10.84
CA ASP A 77 41.53 16.54 12.09
C ASP A 77 40.25 17.38 12.33
N MET A 78 39.25 16.79 13.00
CA MET A 78 38.00 17.50 13.33
C MET A 78 38.25 18.76 14.14
N SER A 79 37.56 19.84 13.78
CA SER A 79 37.62 21.07 14.58
C SER A 79 36.79 20.93 15.85
N LYS A 80 37.06 21.79 16.84
CA LYS A 80 36.26 21.82 18.08
C LYS A 80 34.78 22.14 17.83
N GLN A 81 34.49 22.93 16.80
CA GLN A 81 33.13 23.28 16.41
C GLN A 81 32.41 22.09 15.78
N ASP A 82 33.11 21.28 14.99
CA ASP A 82 32.56 20.05 14.41
C ASP A 82 32.22 19.04 15.51
N LEU A 83 33.10 18.90 16.51
CA LEU A 83 32.87 18.07 17.70
C LEU A 83 31.66 18.54 18.53
N GLU A 84 31.48 19.85 18.72
CA GLU A 84 30.30 20.41 19.38
C GLU A 84 29.02 20.15 18.59
N SER A 85 29.09 20.26 17.26
CA SER A 85 27.96 19.96 16.37
C SER A 85 27.58 18.49 16.38
N LEU A 86 28.56 17.59 16.39
CA LEU A 86 28.35 16.14 16.52
C LEU A 86 27.70 15.78 17.86
N LYS A 87 28.12 16.44 18.95
CA LYS A 87 27.52 16.24 20.29
C LYS A 87 26.05 16.61 20.36
N ALA A 88 25.59 17.54 19.52
CA ALA A 88 24.18 17.89 19.46
C ALA A 88 23.33 16.84 18.73
N SER A 89 23.93 16.03 17.85
CA SER A 89 23.21 15.09 16.97
C SER A 89 23.34 13.62 17.38
N TYR A 90 24.47 13.21 17.97
CA TYR A 90 24.79 11.81 18.26
C TYR A 90 24.81 11.50 19.76
N THR A 91 24.55 10.23 20.10
CA THR A 91 24.60 9.77 21.50
C THR A 91 26.04 9.66 22.00
N PRO A 92 26.26 9.65 23.34
CA PRO A 92 27.62 9.50 23.90
C PRO A 92 28.36 8.25 23.42
N GLU A 93 27.64 7.13 23.27
CA GLU A 93 28.19 5.86 22.77
C GLU A 93 28.61 5.95 21.30
N GLN A 94 27.81 6.64 20.48
CA GLN A 94 28.13 6.87 19.06
C GLN A 94 29.34 7.79 18.90
N LEU A 95 29.47 8.83 19.74
CA LEU A 95 30.63 9.71 19.75
C LEU A 95 31.90 8.97 20.13
N GLU A 96 31.85 8.08 21.13
CA GLU A 96 32.98 7.22 21.49
C GLU A 96 33.43 6.36 20.29
N ALA A 97 32.48 5.80 19.54
CA ALA A 97 32.78 5.03 18.34
C ALA A 97 33.45 5.88 17.24
N ILE A 98 32.99 7.12 17.03
CA ILE A 98 33.59 8.06 16.07
C ILE A 98 35.04 8.38 16.49
N GLU A 99 35.26 8.73 17.77
CA GLU A 99 36.59 9.03 18.28
C GLU A 99 37.55 7.83 18.15
N LEU A 100 37.08 6.62 18.42
CA LEU A 100 37.86 5.40 18.23
C LEU A 100 38.15 5.14 16.75
N GLY A 101 37.20 5.44 15.86
CA GLY A 101 37.35 5.35 14.41
C GLY A 101 38.47 6.26 13.89
N GLU A 102 38.48 7.52 14.30
CA GLU A 102 39.54 8.48 13.92
C GLU A 102 40.90 8.09 14.48
N LYS A 103 40.96 7.62 15.73
CA LYS A 103 42.21 7.15 16.35
C LYS A 103 42.75 5.89 15.67
N ALA A 104 41.87 5.02 15.14
CA ALA A 104 42.26 3.77 14.52
C ALA A 104 42.67 3.91 13.05
N VAL A 105 42.00 4.79 12.29
CA VAL A 105 42.25 4.97 10.85
C VAL A 105 43.33 6.03 10.62
N ASN A 106 44.55 5.58 10.34
CA ASN A 106 45.66 6.49 10.06
C ASN A 106 45.51 7.18 8.69
N PRO A 107 45.56 8.52 8.59
CA PRO A 107 45.49 9.22 7.31
C PRO A 107 46.61 8.85 6.33
N GLU A 108 47.80 8.50 6.85
CA GLU A 108 48.94 8.08 6.02
C GLU A 108 48.64 6.78 5.26
N ASP A 109 47.94 5.84 5.89
CA ASP A 109 47.51 4.60 5.24
C ASP A 109 46.51 4.90 4.13
N MET A 110 45.58 5.83 4.36
CA MET A 110 44.62 6.27 3.34
C MET A 110 45.30 6.90 2.11
N ILE A 111 46.38 7.65 2.31
CA ILE A 111 47.13 8.28 1.21
C ILE A 111 47.95 7.26 0.41
N ILE A 112 48.59 6.30 1.08
CA ILE A 112 49.53 5.36 0.44
C ILE A 112 48.80 4.23 -0.29
N GLN A 113 47.72 3.70 0.31
CA GLN A 113 47.03 2.51 -0.18
C GLN A 113 45.53 2.69 -0.40
N GLY A 114 44.95 3.84 -0.01
CA GLY A 114 43.52 4.11 -0.18
C GLY A 114 43.10 4.13 -1.65
N ARG A 115 41.93 3.54 -1.91
CA ARG A 115 41.31 3.44 -3.23
C ARG A 115 39.81 3.63 -3.10
N LEU A 116 39.17 4.13 -4.15
CA LEU A 116 37.72 4.11 -4.21
C LEU A 116 37.22 2.67 -4.31
N ARG A 117 36.16 2.41 -3.55
CA ARG A 117 35.50 1.11 -3.52
C ARG A 117 34.58 1.00 -4.74
N ASP A 118 34.77 -0.03 -5.55
CA ASP A 118 34.06 -0.27 -6.83
C ASP A 118 33.52 -1.71 -6.98
N ASP A 119 33.43 -2.46 -5.87
CA ASP A 119 32.89 -3.82 -5.84
C ASP A 119 31.36 -3.84 -5.84
N PRO A 120 30.72 -4.95 -6.23
CA PRO A 120 29.25 -5.04 -6.30
C PRO A 120 28.55 -4.96 -4.94
N TYR A 121 29.28 -5.08 -3.83
CA TYR A 121 28.72 -4.99 -2.47
C TYR A 121 28.86 -3.59 -1.86
N LYS A 122 29.34 -2.60 -2.63
CA LYS A 122 29.34 -1.21 -2.20
C LYS A 122 27.89 -0.68 -2.10
N PRO A 123 27.52 -0.04 -0.98
CA PRO A 123 26.26 0.69 -0.90
C PRO A 123 26.16 1.75 -2.01
N THR A 124 24.99 1.82 -2.65
CA THR A 124 24.73 2.80 -3.73
C THR A 124 24.40 4.19 -3.22
N TYR A 125 24.18 4.32 -1.92
CA TYR A 125 23.88 5.54 -1.19
C TYR A 125 24.87 5.71 -0.03
N ILE A 126 24.85 6.88 0.60
CA ILE A 126 25.66 7.21 1.78
C ILE A 126 24.69 7.43 2.94
N GLU A 127 24.95 6.77 4.06
CA GLU A 127 24.14 6.80 5.27
C GLU A 127 25.05 6.58 6.48
N ASP A 128 24.67 7.12 7.64
CA ASP A 128 25.40 6.99 8.90
C ASP A 128 24.97 5.78 9.74
N TYR A 129 23.85 5.14 9.38
CA TYR A 129 23.27 3.95 10.00
C TYR A 129 23.03 4.11 11.51
N ALA A 130 22.82 5.35 11.97
CA ALA A 130 22.64 5.66 13.38
C ALA A 130 21.23 5.34 13.91
N VAL A 131 20.23 5.42 13.03
CA VAL A 131 18.82 5.13 13.31
C VAL A 131 18.35 4.01 12.39
N LEU A 132 17.63 3.04 12.95
CA LEU A 132 17.02 1.95 12.17
C LEU A 132 15.87 2.49 11.31
N ASP A 133 15.96 2.34 9.99
CA ASP A 133 14.85 2.58 9.07
C ASP A 133 13.94 1.34 9.04
N PRO A 134 12.68 1.42 9.53
CA PRO A 134 11.77 0.30 9.57
C PRO A 134 11.51 -0.35 8.20
N ARG A 135 11.77 0.33 7.09
CA ARG A 135 11.49 -0.17 5.73
C ARG A 135 12.57 -1.10 5.19
N TYR A 136 13.83 -0.85 5.56
CA TYR A 136 14.99 -1.51 4.96
C TYR A 136 15.80 -2.32 5.97
N ASP A 137 15.79 -1.91 7.24
CA ASP A 137 16.55 -2.56 8.28
C ASP A 137 15.80 -3.73 8.92
N ILE A 138 16.58 -4.64 9.49
CA ILE A 138 16.06 -5.79 10.22
C ILE A 138 15.58 -5.30 11.59
N LYS A 139 14.40 -5.76 11.99
CA LYS A 139 13.83 -5.45 13.30
C LYS A 139 14.73 -5.96 14.43
N PRO A 140 14.91 -5.20 15.51
CA PRO A 140 15.75 -5.62 16.63
C PRO A 140 15.13 -6.83 17.34
N GLU A 141 15.98 -7.78 17.73
CA GLU A 141 15.58 -8.90 18.60
C GLU A 141 15.44 -8.43 20.05
N ILE A 142 14.37 -8.81 20.75
CA ILE A 142 14.25 -8.57 22.19
C ILE A 142 14.93 -9.70 22.94
N GLU A 143 15.82 -9.34 23.88
CA GLU A 143 16.28 -10.27 24.91
C GLU A 143 15.19 -10.43 25.99
N GLY A 144 14.50 -11.58 25.99
CA GLY A 144 13.46 -11.89 26.97
C GLY A 144 13.31 -13.39 27.20
N THR A 145 12.89 -13.78 28.41
CA THR A 145 12.60 -15.20 28.70
C THR A 145 11.23 -15.56 28.09
N PRO A 146 11.14 -16.66 27.31
CA PRO A 146 9.85 -17.11 26.80
C PRO A 146 8.92 -17.44 27.96
N ARG A 147 7.75 -16.78 28.00
CA ARG A 147 6.68 -17.09 28.94
C ARG A 147 5.53 -17.72 28.19
N GLU A 148 4.96 -18.80 28.73
CA GLU A 148 3.70 -19.31 28.24
C GLU A 148 2.60 -18.28 28.54
N VAL A 149 2.08 -17.64 27.49
CA VAL A 149 0.98 -16.69 27.58
C VAL A 149 -0.33 -17.48 27.54
N GLN A 150 -1.18 -17.26 28.52
CA GLN A 150 -2.57 -17.72 28.49
C GLN A 150 -3.46 -16.58 28.00
N TRP A 151 -4.47 -16.91 27.20
CA TRP A 151 -5.47 -15.94 26.80
C TRP A 151 -6.27 -15.52 28.03
N PRO A 152 -6.44 -14.22 28.30
CA PRO A 152 -7.18 -13.75 29.47
C PRO A 152 -8.64 -14.20 29.39
N ASP A 153 -9.20 -14.56 30.54
CA ASP A 153 -10.63 -14.82 30.65
C ASP A 153 -11.42 -13.52 30.43
N LYS A 154 -12.72 -13.64 30.12
CA LYS A 154 -13.55 -12.46 29.80
C LYS A 154 -13.53 -11.39 30.90
N SER A 155 -13.53 -11.78 32.17
CA SER A 155 -13.45 -10.84 33.30
C SER A 155 -12.10 -10.16 33.35
N GLU A 156 -11.00 -10.92 33.26
CA GLU A 156 -9.64 -10.37 33.24
C GLU A 156 -9.43 -9.43 32.05
N TRP A 157 -10.00 -9.76 30.89
CA TRP A 157 -9.97 -8.90 29.72
C TRP A 157 -10.72 -7.58 29.96
N ILE A 158 -11.91 -7.62 30.58
CA ILE A 158 -12.67 -6.41 30.93
C ILE A 158 -11.89 -5.56 31.93
N ASP A 159 -11.30 -6.17 32.96
CA ASP A 159 -10.54 -5.46 33.97
C ASP A 159 -9.28 -4.80 33.37
N ASN A 160 -8.54 -5.55 32.54
CA ASN A 160 -7.36 -5.03 31.83
C ASN A 160 -7.72 -3.89 30.88
N TYR A 161 -8.83 -4.03 30.14
CA TYR A 161 -9.33 -2.98 29.25
C TYR A 161 -9.77 -1.75 30.06
N GLY A 162 -10.52 -1.93 31.14
CA GLY A 162 -10.98 -0.85 32.03
C GLY A 162 -9.82 -0.06 32.64
N GLN A 163 -8.82 -0.75 33.21
CA GLN A 163 -7.61 -0.12 33.74
C GLN A 163 -6.86 0.68 32.67
N LYS A 164 -6.80 0.16 31.45
CA LYS A 164 -6.15 0.83 30.33
C LYS A 164 -6.90 2.10 29.90
N MET A 165 -8.22 2.02 29.80
CA MET A 165 -9.07 3.19 29.50
C MET A 165 -8.95 4.26 30.58
N MET A 166 -8.90 3.86 31.86
CA MET A 166 -8.64 4.78 32.97
C MET A 166 -7.29 5.48 32.78
N LYS A 167 -6.20 4.75 32.51
CA LYS A 167 -4.88 5.37 32.27
C LYS A 167 -4.88 6.38 31.12
N ILE A 168 -5.56 6.08 30.02
CA ILE A 168 -5.67 7.00 28.87
C ILE A 168 -6.44 8.26 29.28
N THR A 169 -7.57 8.06 29.94
CA THR A 169 -8.43 9.15 30.43
C THR A 169 -7.66 10.01 31.43
N ASP A 170 -6.95 9.40 32.38
CA ASP A 170 -6.12 10.07 33.40
C ASP A 170 -4.96 10.84 32.77
N LYS A 171 -4.31 10.26 31.75
CA LYS A 171 -3.26 10.98 31.00
C LYS A 171 -3.84 12.21 30.32
N LYS A 172 -4.98 12.07 29.64
CA LYS A 172 -5.63 13.19 28.93
C LYS A 172 -6.15 14.28 29.85
N THR A 173 -6.74 13.92 30.99
CA THR A 173 -7.13 14.90 32.00
C THR A 173 -5.90 15.61 32.56
N SER A 174 -4.80 14.90 32.80
CA SER A 174 -3.54 15.53 33.24
C SER A 174 -2.94 16.46 32.17
N ASP A 175 -2.97 16.07 30.90
CA ASP A 175 -2.50 16.88 29.77
C ASP A 175 -3.39 18.13 29.57
N GLN A 176 -4.69 18.00 29.82
CA GLN A 176 -5.64 19.11 29.75
C GLN A 176 -5.40 20.13 30.89
N LEU A 177 -5.19 19.63 32.11
CA LEU A 177 -4.87 20.46 33.27
C LEU A 177 -3.52 21.18 33.08
N THR A 178 -2.48 20.47 32.66
CA THR A 178 -1.16 21.08 32.40
C THR A 178 -1.22 22.17 31.33
N ARG A 179 -1.97 21.97 30.24
CA ARG A 179 -2.20 23.02 29.22
C ARG A 179 -2.90 24.24 29.80
N ALA A 180 -3.93 24.04 30.61
CA ALA A 180 -4.60 25.14 31.30
C ALA A 180 -3.64 25.90 32.24
N MET A 181 -2.70 25.20 32.89
CA MET A 181 -1.76 25.79 33.84
C MET A 181 -0.76 26.66 33.10
N VAL A 182 -0.26 26.16 31.97
CA VAL A 182 0.63 26.90 31.07
C VAL A 182 -0.07 28.15 30.49
N ARG A 183 -1.37 28.07 30.16
CA ARG A 183 -2.17 29.23 29.73
C ARG A 183 -2.33 30.26 30.84
N ALA A 184 -2.56 29.82 32.08
CA ALA A 184 -2.62 30.69 33.24
C ALA A 184 -1.27 31.40 33.48
N LEU A 185 -0.16 30.65 33.50
CA LEU A 185 1.20 31.18 33.61
C LEU A 185 1.53 32.20 32.51
N ARG A 186 1.12 31.93 31.26
CA ARG A 186 1.28 32.89 30.15
C ARG A 186 0.53 34.20 30.40
N ARG A 187 -0.73 34.15 30.86
CA ARG A 187 -1.51 35.37 31.19
C ARG A 187 -0.92 36.16 32.35
N VAL A 188 -0.38 35.46 33.35
CA VAL A 188 0.30 36.11 34.47
C VAL A 188 1.57 36.79 33.99
N LYS A 189 2.35 36.14 33.11
CA LYS A 189 3.54 36.73 32.50
C LYS A 189 3.22 37.99 31.68
N GLU A 190 2.12 37.95 30.91
CA GLU A 190 1.64 39.11 30.13
C GLU A 190 1.14 40.28 31.00
N SER A 191 0.65 40.02 32.22
CA SER A 191 0.01 41.04 33.08
C SER A 191 0.89 41.61 34.19
N GLN A 192 1.79 40.82 34.78
CA GLN A 192 2.63 41.20 35.93
C GLN A 192 4.08 41.56 35.56
N GLY A 193 4.48 41.35 34.30
CA GLY A 193 5.81 41.66 33.76
C GLY A 193 6.72 40.44 33.57
N GLU A 194 7.64 40.51 32.59
CA GLU A 194 8.48 39.38 32.13
C GLU A 194 9.38 38.77 33.23
N ASP A 195 9.70 39.55 34.26
CA ASP A 195 10.76 39.25 35.24
C ASP A 195 10.32 38.31 36.39
N LEU A 196 9.02 37.97 36.52
CA LEU A 196 8.53 37.12 37.63
C LEU A 196 8.48 35.63 37.31
N ILE A 197 8.51 35.24 36.04
CA ILE A 197 8.42 33.83 35.60
C ILE A 197 9.63 33.51 34.72
N ASP A 198 10.48 32.60 35.21
CA ASP A 198 11.77 32.24 34.58
C ASP A 198 11.64 31.48 33.25
N LEU A 199 10.44 31.00 32.89
CA LEU A 199 10.16 30.31 31.63
C LEU A 199 9.96 31.32 30.48
N THR A 200 10.66 31.14 29.37
CA THR A 200 10.45 31.96 28.16
C THR A 200 9.07 31.72 27.54
N GLU A 201 8.56 32.68 26.77
CA GLU A 201 7.27 32.50 26.08
C GLU A 201 7.28 31.30 25.11
N ASP A 202 8.41 31.04 24.48
CA ASP A 202 8.55 29.93 23.53
C ASP A 202 8.60 28.59 24.25
N GLU A 203 9.26 28.50 25.42
CA GLU A 203 9.18 27.32 26.29
C GLU A 203 7.75 27.07 26.77
N LEU A 204 7.01 28.11 27.17
CA LEU A 204 5.59 27.97 27.52
C LEU A 204 4.74 27.52 26.32
N LYS A 205 5.02 27.97 25.10
CA LYS A 205 4.33 27.49 23.89
C LYS A 205 4.66 26.03 23.58
N ASP A 206 5.90 25.62 23.82
CA ASP A 206 6.34 24.26 23.56
C ASP A 206 5.79 23.28 24.61
N ILE A 207 5.70 23.67 25.88
CA ILE A 207 5.02 22.87 26.92
C ILE A 207 3.51 22.77 26.67
N GLU A 208 2.86 23.82 26.15
CA GLU A 208 1.44 23.75 25.78
C GLU A 208 1.19 22.75 24.63
N LYS A 209 2.12 22.64 23.67
CA LYS A 209 2.07 21.65 22.59
C LYS A 209 2.34 20.24 23.11
N ASP A 210 3.41 20.09 23.88
CA ASP A 210 3.87 18.82 24.45
C ASP A 210 3.93 18.89 25.99
N PRO A 211 2.82 18.55 26.68
CA PRO A 211 2.73 18.61 28.14
C PRO A 211 3.81 17.84 28.89
N GLU A 212 4.39 16.80 28.29
CA GLU A 212 5.45 16.01 28.92
C GLU A 212 6.75 16.80 29.15
N LEU A 213 6.97 17.89 28.40
CA LEU A 213 8.14 18.77 28.58
C LEU A 213 8.16 19.43 29.96
N ILE A 214 7.01 19.56 30.62
CA ILE A 214 6.91 20.13 31.96
C ILE A 214 7.77 19.36 32.98
N LYS A 215 7.96 18.05 32.77
CA LYS A 215 8.77 17.19 33.66
C LYS A 215 10.24 17.62 33.74
N ARG A 216 10.74 18.36 32.75
CA ARG A 216 12.11 18.90 32.76
C ARG A 216 12.30 20.01 33.80
N TYR A 217 11.22 20.71 34.14
CA TYR A 217 11.23 21.90 35.00
C TYR A 217 10.72 21.61 36.42
N ILE A 218 10.08 20.46 36.64
CA ILE A 218 9.63 20.03 37.97
C ILE A 218 10.83 19.50 38.75
N ILE A 219 11.12 20.10 39.91
CA ILE A 219 12.11 19.60 40.87
C ILE A 219 11.52 18.34 41.54
N ALA A 220 12.24 17.22 41.50
CA ALA A 220 11.81 16.01 42.21
C ALA A 220 11.80 16.25 43.72
N GLU A 221 10.72 15.90 44.42
CA GLU A 221 10.56 16.08 45.88
C GLU A 221 11.69 15.44 46.71
N ASP A 222 12.39 14.42 46.17
CA ASP A 222 13.46 13.68 46.84
C ASP A 222 14.90 14.12 46.44
N GLY A 223 15.07 15.26 45.77
CA GLY A 223 16.39 15.80 45.43
C GLY A 223 17.14 16.36 46.65
N PRO A 224 18.49 16.34 46.67
CA PRO A 224 19.24 17.02 47.73
C PRO A 224 18.87 18.51 47.74
N GLU A 225 18.47 19.03 48.90
CA GLU A 225 18.19 20.46 49.06
C GLU A 225 19.37 21.28 48.53
N PRO A 226 19.11 22.30 47.70
CA PRO A 226 20.18 23.10 47.12
C PRO A 226 21.04 23.72 48.22
N THR A 227 22.35 23.45 48.18
CA THR A 227 23.27 23.98 49.18
C THR A 227 23.41 25.49 49.03
N ALA A 228 23.52 26.21 50.15
CA ALA A 228 23.42 27.67 50.25
C ALA A 228 24.47 28.49 49.44
N ASN A 229 25.37 27.85 48.68
CA ASN A 229 26.45 28.49 47.92
C ASN A 229 26.23 28.61 46.40
N ASP A 230 25.13 28.08 45.84
CA ASP A 230 24.79 28.19 44.40
C ASP A 230 23.97 29.46 44.06
N LYS A 231 24.26 30.60 44.72
CA LYS A 231 23.43 31.81 44.58
C LYS A 231 23.82 32.66 43.35
N GLY A 232 23.13 32.41 42.22
CA GLY A 232 22.84 33.39 41.15
C GLY A 232 21.64 34.30 41.51
N PRO A 233 21.32 35.35 40.73
CA PRO A 233 20.82 36.63 41.23
C PRO A 233 19.35 36.62 41.70
N GLU A 234 19.10 37.39 42.78
CA GLU A 234 17.81 37.93 43.26
C GLU A 234 16.60 36.98 43.35
N PHE A 235 16.53 36.22 44.43
CA PHE A 235 15.26 35.62 44.88
C PHE A 235 14.19 36.71 45.08
N MET A 236 12.98 36.47 44.56
CA MET A 236 11.82 37.34 44.77
C MET A 236 11.59 37.63 46.25
N THR A 237 11.19 38.86 46.56
CA THR A 237 10.77 39.21 47.92
C THR A 237 9.49 38.45 48.28
N ARG A 238 9.30 38.13 49.57
CA ARG A 238 8.12 37.38 50.04
C ARG A 238 6.78 37.98 49.58
N SER A 239 6.70 39.30 49.51
CA SER A 239 5.52 40.01 49.02
C SER A 239 5.34 39.96 47.50
N GLN A 240 6.41 39.79 46.72
CA GLN A 240 6.32 39.54 45.28
C GLN A 240 5.88 38.10 45.01
N ALA A 241 6.38 37.13 45.79
CA ALA A 241 5.95 35.74 45.72
C ALA A 241 4.46 35.58 46.06
N GLU A 242 3.99 36.20 47.14
CA GLU A 242 2.56 36.17 47.55
C GLU A 242 1.64 36.77 46.47
N LYS A 243 2.06 37.86 45.81
CA LYS A 243 1.30 38.46 44.69
C LYS A 243 1.30 37.62 43.43
N LEU A 244 2.42 36.94 43.14
CA LEU A 244 2.51 36.04 42.00
C LEU A 244 1.60 34.82 42.23
N ASP A 245 1.62 34.24 43.42
CA ASP A 245 0.80 33.10 43.82
C ASP A 245 -0.69 33.42 43.66
N GLU A 246 -1.14 34.55 44.22
CA GLU A 246 -2.54 35.01 44.10
C GLU A 246 -2.94 35.25 42.62
N ALA A 247 -2.06 35.84 41.81
CA ALA A 247 -2.33 36.07 40.39
C ALA A 247 -2.37 34.78 39.55
N VAL A 248 -1.53 33.79 39.89
CA VAL A 248 -1.52 32.47 39.26
C VAL A 248 -2.77 31.70 39.64
N ASP A 249 -3.17 31.71 40.91
CA ASP A 249 -4.38 31.05 41.39
C ASP A 249 -5.63 31.62 40.73
N GLU A 250 -5.79 32.95 40.66
CA GLU A 250 -6.91 33.59 39.96
C GLU A 250 -6.97 33.21 38.46
N ALA A 251 -5.82 33.24 37.78
CA ALA A 251 -5.73 32.89 36.37
C ALA A 251 -5.99 31.40 36.10
N TRP A 252 -5.59 30.54 37.05
CA TRP A 252 -5.78 29.09 37.02
C TRP A 252 -7.24 28.72 37.29
N GLU A 253 -7.88 29.30 38.31
CA GLU A 253 -9.31 29.13 38.57
C GLU A 253 -10.15 29.54 37.34
N ALA A 254 -9.81 30.66 36.70
CA ALA A 254 -10.47 31.10 35.48
C ALA A 254 -10.29 30.16 34.28
N GLU A 255 -9.21 29.37 34.24
CA GLU A 255 -9.03 28.30 33.25
C GLU A 255 -9.74 27.00 33.64
N LEU A 256 -9.76 26.64 34.93
CA LEU A 256 -10.49 25.48 35.44
C LEU A 256 -12.00 25.62 35.24
N ASP A 257 -12.56 26.80 35.47
CA ASP A 257 -13.98 27.09 35.23
C ASP A 257 -14.37 26.90 33.75
N LYS A 258 -13.44 27.09 32.82
CA LYS A 258 -13.67 26.80 31.39
C LYS A 258 -13.68 25.31 31.10
N ILE A 259 -12.89 24.52 31.82
CA ILE A 259 -12.86 23.06 31.69
C ILE A 259 -14.16 22.46 32.25
N VAL A 260 -14.64 22.95 33.40
CA VAL A 260 -15.82 22.45 34.12
C VAL A 260 -17.14 23.00 33.54
N GLY A 261 -17.13 24.24 33.04
CA GLY A 261 -18.34 25.01 32.73
C GLY A 261 -19.17 24.51 31.55
N PHE A 262 -18.57 24.20 30.39
CA PHE A 262 -19.33 23.76 29.20
C PHE A 262 -18.39 23.13 28.15
N GLY A 263 -18.57 21.84 27.84
CA GLY A 263 -18.25 21.31 26.50
C GLY A 263 -16.88 20.67 26.24
N SER A 264 -16.08 20.34 27.26
CA SER A 264 -14.79 19.63 27.06
C SER A 264 -14.91 18.12 26.78
N GLN A 265 -16.12 17.59 26.55
CA GLN A 265 -16.38 16.14 26.37
C GLN A 265 -15.49 15.45 25.32
N GLY A 266 -15.01 16.19 24.30
CA GLY A 266 -14.18 15.62 23.24
C GLY A 266 -12.68 15.51 23.55
N GLU A 267 -12.13 16.22 24.54
CA GLU A 267 -10.68 16.21 24.81
C GLU A 267 -10.24 15.04 25.70
N VAL A 268 -11.13 14.61 26.60
CA VAL A 268 -10.88 13.54 27.57
C VAL A 268 -11.18 12.16 26.98
N GLU A 269 -12.06 12.10 25.97
CA GLU A 269 -12.36 10.85 25.27
C GLU A 269 -11.13 10.30 24.52
N PRO A 270 -10.96 8.97 24.52
CA PRO A 270 -9.86 8.31 23.81
C PRO A 270 -9.97 8.54 22.29
N SER A 271 -8.84 8.75 21.62
CA SER A 271 -8.84 9.01 20.18
C SER A 271 -8.99 7.71 19.38
N ASN A 272 -9.50 7.77 18.14
CA ASN A 272 -9.56 6.58 17.26
C ASN A 272 -8.19 5.91 17.08
N LEU A 273 -7.11 6.70 17.09
CA LEU A 273 -5.75 6.19 16.97
C LEU A 273 -5.32 5.43 18.22
N GLU A 274 -5.61 5.93 19.42
CA GLU A 274 -5.41 5.21 20.69
C GLU A 274 -6.23 3.92 20.70
N LEU A 275 -7.51 3.96 20.31
CA LEU A 275 -8.35 2.75 20.22
C LEU A 275 -7.81 1.71 19.22
N ILE A 276 -7.25 2.15 18.08
CA ILE A 276 -6.70 1.26 17.04
C ILE A 276 -5.36 0.68 17.47
N GLN A 277 -4.46 1.51 18.03
CA GLN A 277 -3.20 1.05 18.62
C GLN A 277 -3.48 0.01 19.72
N ASP A 278 -4.56 0.22 20.46
CA ASP A 278 -4.91 -0.57 21.65
C ASP A 278 -5.91 -1.72 21.41
N GLY A 279 -6.29 -1.98 20.16
CA GLY A 279 -7.10 -3.14 19.79
C GLY A 279 -6.41 -4.48 20.15
N PRO A 280 -7.11 -5.62 20.04
CA PRO A 280 -6.58 -6.96 20.39
C PRO A 280 -5.31 -7.38 19.63
N ALA A 281 -4.83 -6.56 18.70
CA ALA A 281 -3.58 -6.74 17.97
C ALA A 281 -2.37 -6.03 18.59
N GLY A 282 -2.51 -5.30 19.70
CA GLY A 282 -1.42 -4.84 20.58
C GLY A 282 -0.25 -4.10 19.91
N VAL A 283 -0.33 -2.77 19.90
CA VAL A 283 0.67 -1.68 19.79
C VAL A 283 2.09 -1.93 19.21
N ASP A 284 2.87 -2.95 19.58
CA ASP A 284 4.30 -3.00 19.21
C ASP A 284 4.64 -4.15 18.25
N ARG A 285 4.29 -3.98 16.97
CA ARG A 285 4.85 -4.81 15.87
C ARG A 285 6.33 -4.50 15.57
N THR A 286 6.94 -3.60 16.32
CA THR A 286 8.37 -3.32 16.27
C THR A 286 9.20 -4.56 16.57
N TYR A 287 8.65 -5.50 17.34
CA TYR A 287 9.34 -6.71 17.80
C TYR A 287 8.71 -8.01 17.33
N THR A 288 7.97 -7.97 16.22
CA THR A 288 7.44 -9.19 15.59
C THR A 288 8.45 -9.75 14.59
N ALA A 289 8.43 -11.08 14.41
CA ALA A 289 9.20 -11.76 13.38
C ALA A 289 8.68 -11.49 11.95
N GLU A 290 7.51 -10.86 11.80
CA GLU A 290 7.00 -10.42 10.50
C GLU A 290 7.90 -9.33 9.89
N ALA A 291 8.29 -9.52 8.63
CA ALA A 291 9.05 -8.54 7.88
C ALA A 291 8.27 -7.22 7.71
N PRO A 292 8.97 -6.09 7.48
CA PRO A 292 8.31 -4.81 7.23
C PRO A 292 7.45 -4.77 5.97
N ASP A 293 6.35 -4.01 6.01
CA ASP A 293 5.51 -3.76 4.84
C ASP A 293 6.22 -2.86 3.82
N LEU A 294 6.27 -3.31 2.56
CA LEU A 294 7.01 -2.62 1.49
C LEU A 294 6.32 -1.36 0.94
N GLY A 295 5.04 -1.14 1.30
CA GLY A 295 4.22 -0.05 0.80
C GLY A 295 4.07 -0.05 -0.74
N LYS A 296 4.04 1.13 -1.34
CA LYS A 296 4.00 1.26 -2.82
C LYS A 296 5.39 1.10 -3.41
N VAL A 297 5.64 -0.08 -3.98
CA VAL A 297 6.95 -0.43 -4.54
C VAL A 297 7.26 0.39 -5.82
N PRO A 298 8.42 1.09 -5.87
CA PRO A 298 8.89 1.74 -7.09
C PRO A 298 9.03 0.74 -8.25
N GLY A 299 8.66 1.13 -9.46
CA GLY A 299 8.66 0.24 -10.64
C GLY A 299 7.42 -0.65 -10.79
N VAL A 300 6.73 -0.99 -9.69
CA VAL A 300 5.44 -1.71 -9.73
C VAL A 300 4.26 -0.73 -9.74
N LYS A 301 4.41 0.39 -9.03
CA LYS A 301 3.40 1.45 -8.92
C LYS A 301 2.96 1.93 -10.31
N GLY A 302 1.68 1.73 -10.62
CA GLY A 302 1.06 2.21 -11.87
C GLY A 302 1.09 1.22 -13.04
N LEU A 303 1.77 0.07 -12.92
CA LEU A 303 1.73 -0.97 -13.95
C LEU A 303 0.38 -1.70 -14.02
N TYR A 304 -0.29 -1.82 -12.87
CA TYR A 304 -1.55 -2.56 -12.73
C TYR A 304 -2.73 -1.61 -12.69
N LYS A 305 -3.78 -1.96 -13.45
CA LYS A 305 -5.09 -1.31 -13.37
C LYS A 305 -6.07 -2.28 -12.71
N HIS A 306 -6.91 -1.78 -11.82
CA HIS A 306 -8.00 -2.58 -11.28
C HIS A 306 -8.99 -2.88 -12.41
N ALA A 307 -9.16 -4.16 -12.73
CA ALA A 307 -10.14 -4.62 -13.72
C ALA A 307 -11.57 -4.58 -13.17
N VAL A 308 -11.71 -4.56 -11.85
CA VAL A 308 -13.00 -4.47 -11.15
C VAL A 308 -13.47 -3.03 -11.19
N ASP A 309 -14.63 -2.81 -11.78
CA ASP A 309 -15.32 -1.54 -11.75
C ASP A 309 -16.13 -1.43 -10.45
N PRO A 310 -15.93 -0.39 -9.61
CA PRO A 310 -16.73 -0.17 -8.41
C PRO A 310 -18.24 -0.14 -8.68
N GLU A 311 -18.67 0.31 -9.86
CA GLU A 311 -20.08 0.34 -10.25
C GLU A 311 -20.71 -1.05 -10.32
N ASP A 312 -19.90 -2.08 -10.61
CA ASP A 312 -20.38 -3.44 -10.79
C ASP A 312 -20.64 -4.13 -9.43
N GLN A 313 -20.29 -3.51 -8.30
CA GLN A 313 -20.54 -4.02 -6.93
C GLN A 313 -20.06 -5.47 -6.72
N GLY A 314 -18.92 -5.84 -7.31
CA GLY A 314 -18.35 -7.20 -7.24
C GLY A 314 -19.17 -8.27 -7.98
N GLN A 315 -20.09 -7.86 -8.85
CA GLN A 315 -20.94 -8.79 -9.56
C GLN A 315 -20.27 -9.42 -10.79
N ASP A 316 -19.23 -8.79 -11.34
CA ASP A 316 -18.43 -9.30 -12.47
C ASP A 316 -16.93 -9.41 -12.12
N ASP A 317 -16.61 -10.11 -11.04
CA ASP A 317 -15.22 -10.36 -10.62
C ASP A 317 -14.42 -11.14 -11.68
N SER A 318 -15.12 -11.94 -12.49
CA SER A 318 -14.52 -12.68 -13.61
C SER A 318 -14.18 -11.81 -14.82
N GLY A 319 -14.64 -10.55 -14.86
CA GLY A 319 -14.43 -9.64 -15.98
C GLY A 319 -15.09 -10.08 -17.30
N LYS A 320 -16.13 -10.91 -17.25
CA LYS A 320 -16.78 -11.49 -18.43
C LYS A 320 -17.50 -10.43 -19.26
N TYR A 321 -18.10 -9.44 -18.60
CA TYR A 321 -18.95 -8.42 -19.22
C TYR A 321 -18.20 -7.12 -19.56
N GLN A 322 -16.97 -6.94 -19.08
CA GLN A 322 -16.19 -5.70 -19.27
C GLN A 322 -16.03 -5.31 -20.75
N GLU A 323 -15.75 -6.27 -21.63
CA GLU A 323 -15.63 -5.97 -23.07
C GLU A 323 -16.96 -5.52 -23.68
N ILE A 324 -18.09 -6.09 -23.26
CA ILE A 324 -19.41 -5.68 -23.73
C ILE A 324 -19.85 -4.35 -23.13
N LYS A 325 -19.54 -4.09 -21.85
CA LYS A 325 -19.74 -2.77 -21.22
C LYS A 325 -19.05 -1.71 -22.06
N ARG A 326 -17.81 -1.95 -22.48
CA ARG A 326 -17.05 -1.06 -23.38
C ARG A 326 -17.68 -0.90 -24.77
N LEU A 327 -18.13 -1.98 -25.40
CA LEU A 327 -18.65 -1.94 -26.78
C LEU A 327 -20.06 -1.34 -26.88
N THR A 328 -20.89 -1.56 -25.87
CA THR A 328 -22.31 -1.19 -25.90
C THR A 328 -22.63 0.05 -25.07
N GLY A 329 -21.76 0.42 -24.12
CA GLY A 329 -22.01 1.49 -23.17
C GLY A 329 -23.12 1.20 -22.16
N MET A 330 -23.60 -0.05 -22.07
CA MET A 330 -24.64 -0.46 -21.13
C MET A 330 -24.05 -0.77 -19.76
N SER A 331 -24.79 -0.46 -18.68
CA SER A 331 -24.39 -0.88 -17.33
C SER A 331 -24.51 -2.41 -17.16
N LEU A 332 -23.79 -2.99 -16.19
CA LEU A 332 -23.89 -4.42 -15.92
C LEU A 332 -25.32 -4.85 -15.55
N LYS A 333 -26.04 -3.99 -14.83
CA LYS A 333 -27.45 -4.19 -14.48
C LYS A 333 -28.33 -4.31 -15.73
N ASP A 334 -28.12 -3.42 -16.70
CA ASP A 334 -28.87 -3.43 -17.95
C ASP A 334 -28.57 -4.68 -18.77
N ILE A 335 -27.29 -5.06 -18.87
CA ILE A 335 -26.85 -6.27 -19.57
C ILE A 335 -27.53 -7.51 -18.98
N ARG A 336 -27.58 -7.62 -17.65
CA ARG A 336 -28.24 -8.73 -16.94
C ARG A 336 -29.76 -8.74 -17.06
N SER A 337 -30.38 -7.58 -17.29
CA SER A 337 -31.82 -7.48 -17.51
C SER A 337 -32.26 -8.03 -18.87
N LEU A 338 -31.33 -8.20 -19.82
CA LEU A 338 -31.63 -8.71 -21.14
C LEU A 338 -32.03 -10.20 -21.08
N LEU A 339 -33.05 -10.54 -21.85
CA LEU A 339 -33.50 -11.91 -22.03
C LEU A 339 -32.53 -12.63 -22.98
N THR A 340 -31.64 -13.45 -22.43
CA THR A 340 -30.73 -14.30 -23.19
C THR A 340 -31.18 -15.76 -23.18
N LYS A 341 -31.02 -16.45 -24.32
CA LYS A 341 -31.37 -17.88 -24.43
C LYS A 341 -30.53 -18.57 -25.50
N GLY A 342 -29.90 -19.71 -25.17
CA GLY A 342 -29.36 -20.65 -26.14
C GLY A 342 -30.48 -21.38 -26.89
N LEU A 343 -30.58 -21.21 -28.21
CA LEU A 343 -31.64 -21.84 -29.03
C LEU A 343 -31.18 -23.13 -29.71
N VAL A 344 -29.92 -23.16 -30.16
CA VAL A 344 -29.37 -24.30 -30.90
C VAL A 344 -28.03 -24.65 -30.31
N THR A 345 -27.88 -25.89 -29.85
CA THR A 345 -26.58 -26.46 -29.47
C THR A 345 -26.29 -27.64 -30.37
N ARG A 346 -25.17 -27.61 -31.10
CA ARG A 346 -24.72 -28.70 -31.97
C ARG A 346 -23.33 -29.15 -31.57
N TRP A 347 -23.14 -30.46 -31.51
CA TRP A 347 -21.82 -31.07 -31.40
C TRP A 347 -21.29 -31.31 -32.81
N VAL A 348 -20.21 -30.62 -33.17
CA VAL A 348 -19.56 -30.72 -34.48
C VAL A 348 -18.17 -31.31 -34.31
N SER A 349 -17.71 -32.06 -35.31
CA SER A 349 -16.35 -32.60 -35.34
C SER A 349 -15.64 -32.15 -36.61
N ASN A 350 -14.37 -31.78 -36.47
CA ASN A 350 -13.46 -31.60 -37.58
C ASN A 350 -12.46 -32.75 -37.58
N GLN A 351 -12.27 -33.41 -38.72
CA GLN A 351 -11.26 -34.46 -38.85
C GLN A 351 -9.92 -33.82 -39.18
N THR A 352 -8.94 -34.01 -38.30
CA THR A 352 -7.58 -33.47 -38.46
C THR A 352 -6.57 -34.61 -38.51
N ARG A 353 -5.31 -34.28 -38.83
CA ARG A 353 -4.21 -35.26 -38.77
C ARG A 353 -4.03 -35.86 -37.37
N LEU A 354 -4.34 -35.12 -36.31
CA LEU A 354 -4.28 -35.57 -34.91
C LEU A 354 -5.55 -36.33 -34.46
N GLY A 355 -6.51 -36.52 -35.37
CA GLY A 355 -7.78 -37.19 -35.10
C GLY A 355 -8.98 -36.23 -35.11
N LYS A 356 -10.11 -36.71 -34.57
CA LYS A 356 -11.39 -35.99 -34.55
C LYS A 356 -11.39 -34.95 -33.43
N VAL A 357 -11.31 -33.68 -33.79
CA VAL A 357 -11.45 -32.56 -32.84
C VAL A 357 -12.93 -32.19 -32.75
N ARG A 358 -13.54 -32.46 -31.58
CA ARG A 358 -14.93 -32.09 -31.30
C ARG A 358 -15.01 -30.63 -30.84
N SER A 359 -16.09 -29.97 -31.18
CA SER A 359 -16.42 -28.64 -30.68
C SER A 359 -17.92 -28.49 -30.55
N THR A 360 -18.35 -27.65 -29.64
CA THR A 360 -19.74 -27.26 -29.47
C THR A 360 -19.97 -25.95 -30.19
N SER A 361 -21.00 -25.88 -31.03
CA SER A 361 -21.43 -24.63 -31.62
C SER A 361 -22.83 -24.28 -31.14
N VAL A 362 -22.95 -23.08 -30.60
CA VAL A 362 -24.16 -22.56 -29.96
C VAL A 362 -24.67 -21.38 -30.76
N VAL A 363 -25.99 -21.29 -30.92
CA VAL A 363 -26.69 -20.12 -31.42
C VAL A 363 -27.57 -19.61 -30.28
N ALA A 364 -27.31 -18.39 -29.85
CA ALA A 364 -28.02 -17.73 -28.76
C ALA A 364 -28.71 -16.46 -29.27
N ILE A 365 -29.74 -16.06 -28.55
CA ILE A 365 -30.44 -14.79 -28.75
C ILE A 365 -30.30 -13.92 -27.50
N ALA A 366 -30.40 -12.62 -27.70
CA ALA A 366 -30.51 -11.62 -26.64
C ALA A 366 -31.58 -10.61 -27.05
N GLY A 367 -32.45 -10.21 -26.14
CA GLY A 367 -33.47 -9.19 -26.41
C GLY A 367 -33.91 -8.46 -25.16
N ASN A 368 -34.44 -7.25 -25.35
CA ASN A 368 -34.85 -6.36 -24.26
C ASN A 368 -36.36 -6.44 -23.95
N GLY A 369 -37.11 -7.32 -24.61
CA GLY A 369 -38.57 -7.39 -24.53
C GLY A 369 -39.31 -6.18 -25.13
N ASN A 370 -38.57 -5.22 -25.70
CA ASN A 370 -39.07 -3.91 -26.13
C ASN A 370 -38.58 -3.57 -27.55
N GLY A 371 -38.69 -4.53 -28.47
CA GLY A 371 -38.40 -4.31 -29.89
C GLY A 371 -36.92 -4.26 -30.25
N ARG A 372 -36.01 -4.79 -29.42
CA ARG A 372 -34.63 -5.11 -29.84
C ARG A 372 -34.35 -6.59 -29.71
N LEU A 373 -33.73 -7.15 -30.75
CA LEU A 373 -33.34 -8.56 -30.80
C LEU A 373 -31.97 -8.70 -31.45
N GLY A 374 -31.12 -9.49 -30.82
CA GLY A 374 -29.79 -9.85 -31.30
C GLY A 374 -29.66 -11.36 -31.47
N LEU A 375 -28.83 -11.76 -32.42
CA LEU A 375 -28.49 -13.14 -32.71
C LEU A 375 -26.97 -13.30 -32.65
N GLY A 376 -26.51 -14.27 -31.86
CA GLY A 376 -25.11 -14.62 -31.71
C GLY A 376 -24.88 -16.08 -32.03
N MET A 377 -23.74 -16.38 -32.65
CA MET A 377 -23.31 -17.74 -32.92
C MET A 377 -21.84 -17.85 -32.60
N ALA A 378 -21.49 -18.82 -31.77
CA ALA A 378 -20.11 -19.11 -31.42
C ALA A 378 -19.84 -20.61 -31.48
N LYS A 379 -18.55 -20.95 -31.44
CA LYS A 379 -18.05 -22.32 -31.44
C LYS A 379 -16.80 -22.37 -30.56
N SER A 380 -16.78 -23.30 -29.61
CA SER A 380 -15.62 -23.58 -28.76
C SER A 380 -15.50 -25.08 -28.49
N THR A 381 -14.36 -25.52 -27.99
CA THR A 381 -14.16 -26.90 -27.52
C THR A 381 -15.05 -27.17 -26.31
N GLU A 382 -15.17 -26.19 -25.42
CA GLU A 382 -16.04 -26.26 -24.23
C GLU A 382 -17.42 -25.68 -24.52
N ALA A 383 -18.47 -26.35 -24.03
CA ALA A 383 -19.85 -25.93 -24.24
C ALA A 383 -20.18 -24.60 -23.53
N GLY A 384 -19.72 -24.42 -22.29
CA GLY A 384 -19.99 -23.21 -21.50
C GLY A 384 -19.40 -21.96 -22.16
N VAL A 385 -18.12 -22.01 -22.54
CA VAL A 385 -17.46 -20.90 -23.25
C VAL A 385 -18.15 -20.59 -24.60
N ALA A 386 -18.59 -21.62 -25.33
CA ALA A 386 -19.35 -21.41 -26.58
C ALA A 386 -20.71 -20.74 -26.35
N GLU A 387 -21.38 -21.05 -25.24
CA GLU A 387 -22.64 -20.42 -24.89
C GLU A 387 -22.46 -18.98 -24.43
N GLU A 388 -21.52 -18.71 -23.51
CA GLU A 388 -21.19 -17.36 -23.04
C GLU A 388 -20.82 -16.46 -24.22
N THR A 389 -19.87 -16.89 -25.05
CA THR A 389 -19.47 -16.12 -26.24
C THR A 389 -20.62 -15.89 -27.23
N ALA A 390 -21.52 -16.87 -27.41
CA ALA A 390 -22.70 -16.70 -28.25
C ALA A 390 -23.69 -15.68 -27.66
N GLN A 391 -23.93 -15.70 -26.34
CA GLN A 391 -24.79 -14.72 -25.66
C GLN A 391 -24.20 -13.31 -25.76
N MET A 392 -22.90 -13.17 -25.52
CA MET A 392 -22.18 -11.90 -25.65
C MET A 392 -22.26 -11.34 -27.08
N LEU A 393 -22.00 -12.17 -28.09
CA LEU A 393 -22.18 -11.76 -29.49
C LEU A 393 -23.63 -11.39 -29.81
N ALA A 394 -24.62 -12.05 -29.20
CA ALA A 394 -26.03 -11.71 -29.39
C ALA A 394 -26.34 -10.32 -28.83
N ILE A 395 -25.86 -10.01 -27.62
CA ILE A 395 -26.04 -8.69 -26.98
C ILE A 395 -25.40 -7.59 -27.83
N ARG A 396 -24.17 -7.81 -28.31
CA ARG A 396 -23.48 -6.90 -29.22
C ARG A 396 -24.25 -6.66 -30.52
N ASN A 397 -24.90 -7.69 -31.06
CA ASN A 397 -25.60 -7.65 -32.35
C ASN A 397 -27.08 -7.30 -32.25
N MET A 398 -27.55 -6.70 -31.15
CA MET A 398 -28.96 -6.30 -31.02
C MET A 398 -29.36 -5.27 -32.09
N LYS A 399 -30.43 -5.57 -32.82
CA LYS A 399 -31.03 -4.69 -33.83
C LYS A 399 -32.46 -4.33 -33.48
N PRO A 400 -32.96 -3.14 -33.87
CA PRO A 400 -34.35 -2.79 -33.69
C PRO A 400 -35.25 -3.66 -34.59
N VAL A 401 -36.23 -4.30 -33.99
CA VAL A 401 -37.30 -5.05 -34.64
C VAL A 401 -38.56 -4.20 -34.59
N ARG A 402 -39.06 -3.81 -35.76
CA ARG A 402 -40.28 -3.02 -35.89
C ARG A 402 -41.48 -3.86 -35.45
N ARG A 403 -42.38 -3.27 -34.67
CA ARG A 403 -43.59 -3.94 -34.17
C ARG A 403 -44.80 -3.03 -34.39
N TYR A 404 -45.83 -3.57 -35.02
CA TYR A 404 -47.13 -2.93 -35.10
C TYR A 404 -47.83 -3.01 -33.74
N GLU A 405 -48.32 -1.86 -33.25
CA GLU A 405 -48.94 -1.73 -31.92
C GLU A 405 -48.08 -2.32 -30.78
N ASN A 406 -46.73 -2.26 -30.89
CA ASN A 406 -45.81 -2.91 -29.94
C ASN A 406 -46.14 -4.38 -29.62
N ARG A 407 -46.87 -5.11 -30.48
CA ARG A 407 -47.31 -6.48 -30.18
C ARG A 407 -47.10 -7.48 -31.32
N THR A 408 -47.21 -7.07 -32.58
CA THR A 408 -47.10 -7.97 -33.74
C THR A 408 -46.21 -7.37 -34.83
N ILE A 409 -45.98 -8.10 -35.92
CA ILE A 409 -45.17 -7.67 -37.06
C ILE A 409 -45.99 -6.86 -38.07
N TYR A 410 -45.33 -6.13 -38.97
CA TYR A 410 -45.97 -5.44 -40.09
C TYR A 410 -46.22 -6.41 -41.26
N GLY A 411 -47.49 -6.75 -41.48
CA GLY A 411 -47.92 -7.61 -42.58
C GLY A 411 -47.43 -9.06 -42.46
N ASN A 412 -47.43 -9.77 -43.58
CA ASN A 412 -46.88 -11.13 -43.68
C ASN A 412 -45.49 -11.06 -44.30
N VAL A 413 -44.51 -11.67 -43.66
CA VAL A 413 -43.10 -11.63 -44.09
C VAL A 413 -42.59 -13.06 -44.25
N SER A 414 -41.82 -13.30 -45.31
CA SER A 414 -41.14 -14.57 -45.51
C SER A 414 -39.66 -14.35 -45.74
N ALA A 415 -38.85 -15.29 -45.25
CA ALA A 415 -37.41 -15.30 -45.49
C ALA A 415 -36.95 -16.72 -45.78
N LYS A 416 -35.95 -16.83 -46.68
CA LYS A 416 -35.34 -18.08 -47.09
C LYS A 416 -33.86 -18.07 -46.79
N ILE A 417 -33.39 -19.09 -46.07
CA ILE A 417 -31.97 -19.36 -45.85
C ILE A 417 -31.69 -20.79 -46.30
N SER A 418 -30.92 -20.93 -47.37
CA SER A 418 -30.69 -22.22 -48.02
C SER A 418 -32.03 -22.92 -48.34
N GLY A 419 -32.23 -24.16 -47.89
CA GLY A 419 -33.49 -24.91 -48.04
C GLY A 419 -34.58 -24.58 -47.02
N THR A 420 -34.31 -23.72 -46.03
CA THR A 420 -35.27 -23.37 -44.97
C THR A 420 -36.02 -22.10 -45.33
N VAL A 421 -37.35 -22.17 -45.35
CA VAL A 421 -38.25 -21.03 -45.56
C VAL A 421 -39.05 -20.85 -44.28
N VAL A 422 -39.09 -19.63 -43.76
CA VAL A 422 -39.91 -19.22 -42.61
C VAL A 422 -40.87 -18.15 -43.06
N GLU A 423 -42.16 -18.37 -42.81
CA GLU A 423 -43.25 -17.42 -43.04
C GLU A 423 -43.80 -16.97 -41.70
N LEU A 424 -43.78 -15.66 -41.45
CA LEU A 424 -44.32 -15.01 -40.27
C LEU A 424 -45.55 -14.21 -40.68
N MET A 425 -46.63 -14.36 -39.94
CA MET A 425 -47.90 -13.71 -40.24
C MET A 425 -48.35 -12.86 -39.06
N ALA A 426 -48.70 -11.61 -39.33
CA ALA A 426 -49.34 -10.72 -38.36
C ALA A 426 -50.69 -11.28 -37.92
N ARG A 427 -51.03 -11.08 -36.64
CA ARG A 427 -52.26 -11.60 -36.03
C ARG A 427 -52.95 -10.53 -35.17
N PRO A 428 -54.28 -10.60 -35.00
CA PRO A 428 -55.03 -9.67 -34.15
C PRO A 428 -54.61 -9.80 -32.67
N PRO A 429 -54.92 -8.79 -31.84
CA PRO A 429 -54.60 -8.83 -30.40
C PRO A 429 -55.27 -10.01 -29.71
N GLY A 430 -54.59 -10.60 -28.73
CA GLY A 430 -55.12 -11.73 -27.95
C GLY A 430 -55.02 -13.09 -28.66
N PHE A 431 -54.32 -13.15 -29.80
CA PHE A 431 -54.08 -14.42 -30.51
C PHE A 431 -52.98 -15.26 -29.84
N GLY A 432 -51.99 -14.57 -29.26
CA GLY A 432 -50.82 -15.16 -28.61
C GLY A 432 -49.72 -15.62 -29.59
N LEU A 433 -48.67 -16.21 -29.04
CA LEU A 433 -47.52 -16.71 -29.80
C LEU A 433 -47.74 -18.15 -30.29
N ARG A 434 -48.44 -18.33 -31.42
CA ARG A 434 -48.67 -19.65 -32.03
C ARG A 434 -47.60 -19.96 -33.07
N CYS A 435 -46.39 -20.24 -32.57
CA CYS A 435 -45.21 -20.47 -33.40
C CYS A 435 -44.32 -21.59 -32.85
N PRO A 436 -43.40 -22.16 -33.65
CA PRO A 436 -42.43 -23.15 -33.18
C PRO A 436 -41.56 -22.62 -32.03
N HIS A 437 -41.17 -23.49 -31.10
CA HIS A 437 -40.45 -23.14 -29.85
C HIS A 437 -39.28 -22.15 -30.02
N ARG A 438 -38.46 -22.28 -31.07
CA ARG A 438 -37.33 -21.35 -31.32
C ARG A 438 -37.80 -19.95 -31.70
N ILE A 439 -38.83 -19.86 -32.54
CA ILE A 439 -39.42 -18.59 -32.97
C ILE A 439 -40.20 -17.98 -31.80
N PHE A 440 -40.84 -18.80 -30.96
CA PHE A 440 -41.50 -18.36 -29.73
C PHE A 440 -40.52 -17.62 -28.81
N GLU A 441 -39.35 -18.19 -28.52
CA GLU A 441 -38.35 -17.56 -27.66
C GLU A 441 -37.81 -16.26 -28.28
N MET A 442 -37.63 -16.22 -29.60
CA MET A 442 -37.24 -15.00 -30.33
C MET A 442 -38.30 -13.91 -30.24
N CYS A 443 -39.58 -14.26 -30.44
CA CYS A 443 -40.69 -13.34 -30.34
C CYS A 443 -40.82 -12.79 -28.92
N ARG A 444 -40.73 -13.66 -27.91
CA ARG A 444 -40.75 -13.25 -26.50
C ARG A 444 -39.60 -12.29 -26.17
N ALA A 445 -38.37 -12.60 -26.58
CA ALA A 445 -37.21 -11.74 -26.35
C ALA A 445 -37.30 -10.39 -27.09
N ALA A 446 -37.95 -10.36 -28.26
CA ALA A 446 -38.18 -9.15 -29.03
C ALA A 446 -39.37 -8.31 -28.54
N GLY A 447 -40.23 -8.83 -27.65
CA GLY A 447 -41.46 -8.17 -27.23
C GLY A 447 -42.64 -8.34 -28.19
N ILE A 448 -42.67 -9.40 -28.99
CA ILE A 448 -43.82 -9.76 -29.82
C ILE A 448 -44.73 -10.66 -28.99
N HIS A 449 -46.02 -10.36 -29.00
CA HIS A 449 -47.06 -11.08 -28.24
C HIS A 449 -47.99 -11.88 -29.14
N ASP A 450 -48.28 -11.40 -30.35
CA ASP A 450 -49.18 -12.06 -31.30
C ASP A 450 -48.48 -12.36 -32.62
N ILE A 451 -48.35 -13.65 -32.95
CA ILE A 451 -47.80 -14.05 -34.25
C ILE A 451 -48.20 -15.48 -34.59
N ALA A 452 -48.34 -15.76 -35.89
CA ALA A 452 -48.35 -17.13 -36.40
C ALA A 452 -47.11 -17.37 -37.27
N ALA A 453 -46.47 -18.53 -37.14
CA ALA A 453 -45.30 -18.87 -37.94
C ALA A 453 -45.45 -20.24 -38.60
N ARG A 454 -45.07 -20.34 -39.87
CA ARG A 454 -45.05 -21.58 -40.65
C ARG A 454 -43.67 -21.80 -41.26
N MET A 455 -43.25 -23.06 -41.34
CA MET A 455 -42.03 -23.49 -42.02
C MET A 455 -42.40 -24.51 -43.10
N PRO A 456 -42.74 -24.07 -44.33
CA PRO A 456 -43.30 -24.97 -45.35
C PRO A 456 -42.30 -25.94 -45.95
N ARG A 457 -40.99 -25.68 -45.85
CA ARG A 457 -39.92 -26.48 -46.48
C ARG A 457 -39.05 -27.20 -45.44
N SER A 458 -37.79 -26.84 -45.30
CA SER A 458 -36.88 -27.48 -44.32
C SER A 458 -37.06 -26.89 -42.92
N LYS A 459 -36.93 -27.73 -41.89
CA LYS A 459 -36.97 -27.36 -40.46
C LYS A 459 -35.58 -27.40 -39.82
N ASN A 460 -34.51 -27.14 -40.57
CA ASN A 460 -33.14 -27.13 -40.04
C ASN A 460 -33.03 -26.13 -38.87
N PRO A 461 -32.62 -26.57 -37.67
CA PRO A 461 -32.73 -25.77 -36.46
C PRO A 461 -31.95 -24.44 -36.50
N MET A 462 -30.75 -24.42 -37.08
CA MET A 462 -29.92 -23.21 -37.19
C MET A 462 -30.48 -22.26 -38.24
N ASN A 463 -30.85 -22.79 -39.41
CA ASN A 463 -31.34 -21.95 -40.51
C ASN A 463 -32.74 -21.41 -40.23
N SER A 464 -33.59 -22.13 -39.49
CA SER A 464 -34.90 -21.64 -39.05
C SER A 464 -34.76 -20.39 -38.17
N VAL A 465 -33.81 -20.39 -37.22
CA VAL A 465 -33.53 -19.22 -36.37
C VAL A 465 -33.02 -18.05 -37.20
N LYS A 466 -32.04 -18.28 -38.07
CA LYS A 466 -31.49 -17.23 -38.93
C LYS A 466 -32.55 -16.65 -39.88
N ALA A 467 -33.40 -17.49 -40.46
CA ALA A 467 -34.45 -17.07 -41.39
C ALA A 467 -35.53 -16.27 -40.66
N ALA A 468 -35.95 -16.72 -39.48
CA ALA A 468 -36.87 -15.96 -38.63
C ALA A 468 -36.27 -14.60 -38.22
N TYR A 469 -34.99 -14.55 -37.85
CA TYR A 469 -34.30 -13.30 -37.48
C TYR A 469 -34.25 -12.32 -38.66
N GLN A 470 -33.94 -12.82 -39.85
CA GLN A 470 -33.94 -12.03 -41.08
C GLN A 470 -35.34 -11.52 -41.43
N ALA A 471 -36.38 -12.35 -41.30
CA ALA A 471 -37.76 -11.94 -41.53
C ALA A 471 -38.21 -10.86 -40.54
N LEU A 472 -37.86 -10.98 -39.26
CA LEU A 472 -38.20 -9.98 -38.24
C LEU A 472 -37.46 -8.65 -38.44
N THR A 473 -36.22 -8.69 -38.93
CA THR A 473 -35.41 -7.47 -39.12
C THR A 473 -35.78 -6.76 -40.43
N ASN A 474 -36.12 -7.51 -41.48
CA ASN A 474 -36.41 -6.97 -42.81
C ASN A 474 -37.93 -6.87 -43.08
N GLN A 475 -38.66 -6.26 -42.14
CA GLN A 475 -40.10 -6.04 -42.30
C GLN A 475 -40.38 -4.87 -43.26
N PRO A 476 -41.48 -4.94 -44.04
CA PRO A 476 -41.92 -3.82 -44.87
C PRO A 476 -42.28 -2.62 -43.99
N ASP A 477 -41.73 -1.46 -44.33
CA ASP A 477 -42.09 -0.20 -43.68
C ASP A 477 -43.37 0.37 -44.30
N PRO A 478 -44.48 0.49 -43.57
CA PRO A 478 -45.68 1.12 -44.11
C PRO A 478 -45.43 2.55 -44.59
N GLU A 479 -44.53 3.30 -43.92
CA GLU A 479 -44.22 4.68 -44.29
C GLU A 479 -43.38 4.76 -45.56
N GLN A 480 -42.34 3.93 -45.68
CA GLN A 480 -41.54 3.92 -46.92
C GLN A 480 -42.35 3.43 -48.12
N ILE A 481 -43.29 2.49 -47.92
CA ILE A 481 -44.21 2.06 -48.97
C ILE A 481 -45.13 3.21 -49.41
N ALA A 482 -45.65 3.99 -48.46
CA ALA A 482 -46.51 5.14 -48.75
C ALA A 482 -45.76 6.19 -49.59
N ILE A 483 -44.52 6.52 -49.19
CA ILE A 483 -43.64 7.44 -49.91
C ILE A 483 -43.34 6.92 -51.32
N GLY A 484 -42.90 5.65 -51.43
CA GLY A 484 -42.55 5.04 -52.71
C GLY A 484 -43.73 4.95 -53.70
N ARG A 485 -44.96 4.90 -53.20
CA ARG A 485 -46.18 4.87 -54.03
C ARG A 485 -46.85 6.23 -54.19
N GLY A 486 -46.42 7.26 -53.47
CA GLY A 486 -47.08 8.57 -53.43
C GLY A 486 -48.52 8.53 -52.89
N LYS A 487 -48.87 7.51 -52.10
CA LYS A 487 -50.24 7.30 -51.58
C LYS A 487 -50.22 7.08 -50.08
N LYS A 488 -51.15 7.70 -49.37
CA LYS A 488 -51.29 7.54 -47.92
C LYS A 488 -51.70 6.10 -47.59
N LEU A 489 -50.92 5.42 -46.76
CA LEU A 489 -51.24 4.09 -46.23
C LEU A 489 -51.83 4.25 -44.82
N VAL A 490 -53.17 4.34 -44.75
CA VAL A 490 -53.88 4.59 -43.48
C VAL A 490 -54.10 3.29 -42.73
N ASP A 491 -53.74 3.28 -41.44
CA ASP A 491 -54.14 2.23 -40.51
C ASP A 491 -55.59 2.45 -40.05
N VAL A 492 -56.48 1.61 -40.57
CA VAL A 492 -57.93 1.68 -40.31
C VAL A 492 -58.25 1.49 -38.82
N ARG A 493 -57.50 0.62 -38.13
CA ARG A 493 -57.76 0.29 -36.73
C ARG A 493 -57.44 1.48 -35.83
N LYS A 494 -56.32 2.15 -36.06
CA LYS A 494 -55.95 3.39 -35.35
C LYS A 494 -56.97 4.51 -35.55
N VAL A 495 -57.48 4.69 -36.77
CA VAL A 495 -58.49 5.71 -37.06
C VAL A 495 -59.81 5.40 -36.34
N TYR A 496 -60.25 4.14 -36.39
CA TYR A 496 -61.51 3.71 -35.78
C TYR A 496 -61.55 3.96 -34.27
N TYR A 497 -60.45 3.66 -33.55
CA TYR A 497 -60.36 3.84 -32.10
C TYR A 497 -59.85 5.23 -31.67
N GLY A 498 -59.55 6.14 -32.61
CA GLY A 498 -59.00 7.46 -32.29
C GLY A 498 -57.59 7.43 -31.70
N GLY A 499 -56.85 6.33 -31.84
CA GLY A 499 -55.54 6.14 -31.20
C GLY A 499 -54.98 4.73 -31.42
N ALA A 500 -53.69 4.54 -31.10
CA ALA A 500 -53.07 3.22 -31.12
C ALA A 500 -53.42 2.47 -29.83
N VAL A 501 -54.12 1.34 -29.96
CA VAL A 501 -54.47 0.47 -28.83
C VAL A 501 -53.38 -0.60 -28.71
N TYR A 502 -52.55 -0.46 -27.66
CA TYR A 502 -51.42 -1.34 -27.38
C TYR A 502 -51.83 -2.63 -26.67
#